data_AF-A0A7J2VU08-F1
#
_entry.id   AF-A0A7J2VU08-F1
#
_cell.length_a   1.000
_cell.length_b   1.000
_cell.length_c   1.000
_cell.angle_alpha   90.00
_cell.angle_beta   90.00
_cell.angle_gamma   90.00
#
_symmetry.space_group_name_H-M   'P 1'
#
loop_
_entity.id
_entity.type
_entity.pdbx_description
1 polymer ?
#
loop_
_entity_poly.entity_id
_entity_poly.type
_entity_poly.pdbx_seq_one_letter_code
_entity_poly.pdbx_strand_id
1 'polypeptide(L)'
;FTSLWEGFGNVLVEAMACGVPVISSDCKSGPREILAPNTDFNYQTQKPDFAEYGILMPVFDVKYKSANEPLEEREMMWVKTIDKLLEDEDLRKHYSEKAKQRAEDFRIEKIVEEWNKCLLNLKT
;
A
#
# COMPACT_ATOMS: atom_id res chain seq x y z
N PHE A 1 -6.97 -0.88 -0.27
CA PHE A 1 -7.69 0.09 0.58
C PHE A 1 -7.91 1.36 -0.20
N THR A 2 -9.09 1.99 -0.13
CA THR A 2 -9.43 3.19 -0.91
C THR A 2 -9.55 4.41 0.01
N SER A 3 -8.55 4.62 0.86
CA SER A 3 -8.56 5.68 1.86
C SER A 3 -8.21 7.04 1.23
N LEU A 4 -8.68 8.13 1.85
CA LEU A 4 -8.26 9.49 1.52
C LEU A 4 -7.09 9.97 2.40
N TRP A 5 -6.93 9.37 3.58
CA TRP A 5 -5.89 9.69 4.56
C TRP A 5 -5.59 8.45 5.42
N GLU A 6 -4.33 8.17 5.73
CA GLU A 6 -3.97 7.03 6.57
C GLU A 6 -2.80 7.40 7.49
N GLY A 7 -2.91 7.03 8.78
CA GLY A 7 -1.85 7.31 9.74
C GLY A 7 -0.65 6.37 9.53
N PHE A 8 -0.87 5.07 9.75
CA PHE A 8 0.18 4.04 9.64
C PHE A 8 -0.30 2.76 8.94
N GLY A 9 -1.57 2.66 8.53
CA GLY A 9 -2.06 1.53 7.73
C GLY A 9 -1.94 0.15 8.38
N ASN A 10 -2.37 -0.02 9.64
CA ASN A 10 -2.30 -1.31 10.35
C ASN A 10 -2.94 -2.46 9.56
N VAL A 11 -4.15 -2.24 9.01
CA VAL A 11 -4.87 -3.27 8.25
C VAL A 11 -4.10 -3.66 6.98
N LEU A 12 -3.31 -2.73 6.42
CA LEU A 12 -2.45 -2.99 5.27
C LEU A 12 -1.33 -3.95 5.66
N VAL A 13 -0.63 -3.70 6.78
CA VAL A 13 0.41 -4.60 7.30
C VAL A 13 -0.16 -5.96 7.72
N GLU A 14 -1.34 -6.00 8.35
CA GLU A 14 -2.02 -7.25 8.73
C GLU A 14 -2.37 -8.11 7.51
N ALA A 15 -2.91 -7.50 6.45
CA ALA A 15 -3.16 -8.20 5.19
C ALA A 15 -1.85 -8.76 4.59
N MET A 16 -0.78 -7.99 4.68
CA MET A 16 0.54 -8.41 4.20
C MET A 16 1.13 -9.58 5.01
N ALA A 17 0.94 -9.58 6.33
CA ALA A 17 1.35 -10.68 7.21
C ALA A 17 0.61 -11.99 6.86
N CYS A 18 -0.65 -11.90 6.43
CA CYS A 18 -1.42 -13.02 5.88
C CYS A 18 -0.96 -13.45 4.48
N GLY A 19 -0.02 -12.73 3.86
CA GLY A 19 0.44 -12.96 2.50
C GLY A 19 -0.56 -12.57 1.43
N VAL A 20 -1.47 -11.66 1.72
CA VAL A 20 -2.44 -11.17 0.74
C VAL A 20 -1.76 -10.09 -0.11
N PRO A 21 -1.76 -10.23 -1.46
CA PRO A 21 -1.34 -9.15 -2.35
C PRO A 21 -2.14 -7.87 -2.10
N VAL A 22 -1.46 -6.73 -1.96
CA VAL A 22 -2.11 -5.47 -1.61
C VAL A 22 -2.18 -4.52 -2.81
N ILE A 23 -3.39 -4.02 -3.06
CA ILE A 23 -3.64 -2.81 -3.86
C ILE A 23 -4.17 -1.72 -2.92
N SER A 24 -3.55 -0.55 -2.93
CA SER A 24 -3.97 0.58 -2.08
C SER A 24 -3.94 1.91 -2.81
N SER A 25 -4.82 2.81 -2.42
CA SER A 25 -4.76 4.21 -2.82
C SER A 25 -3.48 4.84 -2.29
N ASP A 26 -2.81 5.61 -3.13
CA ASP A 26 -1.64 6.41 -2.78
C ASP A 26 -2.07 7.73 -2.13
N CYS A 27 -2.80 7.60 -1.02
CA CYS A 27 -3.24 8.72 -0.22
C CYS A 27 -2.06 9.29 0.59
N LYS A 28 -2.24 10.49 1.13
CA LYS A 28 -1.17 11.15 1.87
C LYS A 28 -0.87 10.36 3.14
N SER A 29 0.39 9.93 3.23
CA SER A 29 0.98 9.15 4.34
C SER A 29 0.40 7.74 4.51
N GLY A 30 1.25 6.78 4.90
CA GLY A 30 0.88 5.39 5.15
C GLY A 30 1.16 4.43 3.97
N PRO A 31 0.31 4.32 2.93
CA PRO A 31 0.45 3.29 1.91
C PRO A 31 1.78 3.31 1.17
N ARG A 32 2.29 4.49 0.77
CA ARG A 32 3.58 4.60 0.09
C ARG A 32 4.75 4.21 0.97
N GLU A 33 4.73 4.62 2.23
CA GLU A 33 5.77 4.27 3.22
C GLU A 33 5.86 2.76 3.45
N ILE A 34 4.74 2.05 3.31
CA ILE A 34 4.71 0.59 3.44
C ILE A 34 5.05 -0.11 2.12
N LEU A 35 4.40 0.28 1.01
CA LEU A 35 4.46 -0.44 -0.27
C LEU A 35 5.67 -0.05 -1.13
N ALA A 36 6.20 1.16 -0.96
CA ALA A 36 7.31 1.73 -1.72
C ALA A 36 8.28 2.51 -0.80
N PRO A 37 8.85 1.88 0.24
CA PRO A 37 9.62 2.56 1.30
C PRO A 37 10.86 3.30 0.78
N ASN A 38 11.36 2.93 -0.40
CA ASN A 38 12.53 3.51 -1.04
C ASN A 38 12.20 4.70 -1.97
N THR A 39 10.96 5.19 -1.94
CA THR A 39 10.48 6.31 -2.78
C THR A 39 10.09 7.52 -1.93
N ASP A 40 9.95 8.71 -2.54
CA ASP A 40 9.51 9.91 -1.83
C ASP A 40 8.08 9.74 -1.30
N PHE A 41 7.92 9.71 0.01
CA PHE A 41 6.62 9.53 0.67
C PHE A 41 5.65 10.71 0.45
N ASN A 42 6.12 11.86 -0.05
CA ASN A 42 5.27 12.99 -0.43
C ASN A 42 4.70 12.86 -1.85
N TYR A 43 5.21 11.91 -2.64
CA TYR A 43 4.70 11.67 -3.98
C TYR A 43 3.38 10.90 -3.95
N GLN A 44 2.46 11.29 -4.83
CA GLN A 44 1.19 10.60 -5.03
C GLN A 44 0.99 10.27 -6.51
N THR A 45 0.83 8.99 -6.81
CA THR A 45 0.71 8.52 -8.17
C THR A 45 -0.62 8.94 -8.79
N GLN A 46 -0.58 9.25 -10.09
CA GLN A 46 -1.76 9.52 -10.91
C GLN A 46 -2.15 8.31 -11.79
N LYS A 47 -1.36 7.23 -11.75
CA LYS A 47 -1.54 5.99 -12.52
C LYS A 47 -1.20 4.78 -11.65
N PRO A 48 -1.57 3.55 -12.03
CA PRO A 48 -1.12 2.37 -11.32
C PRO A 48 0.41 2.33 -11.21
N ASP A 49 0.93 2.28 -9.99
CA ASP A 49 2.34 2.21 -9.64
C ASP A 49 2.60 0.83 -9.01
N PHE A 50 3.22 -0.05 -9.80
CA PHE A 50 3.58 -1.41 -9.38
C PHE A 50 4.85 -1.34 -8.51
N ALA A 51 4.66 -0.92 -7.27
CA ALA A 51 5.72 -0.76 -6.30
C ALA A 51 6.32 -2.09 -5.83
N GLU A 52 7.37 -2.00 -5.03
CA GLU A 52 8.18 -3.14 -4.59
C GLU A 52 7.39 -4.17 -3.77
N TYR A 53 6.47 -3.70 -2.91
CA TYR A 53 5.73 -4.58 -1.98
C TYR A 53 4.22 -4.62 -2.23
N GLY A 54 3.73 -3.96 -3.26
CA GLY A 54 2.32 -3.96 -3.64
C GLY A 54 2.03 -2.94 -4.73
N ILE A 55 0.76 -2.67 -5.00
CA ILE A 55 0.35 -1.76 -6.07
C ILE A 55 -0.29 -0.50 -5.47
N LEU A 56 0.29 0.65 -5.79
CA LEU A 56 -0.22 1.97 -5.42
C LEU A 56 -1.09 2.51 -6.55
N MET A 57 -2.23 3.07 -6.20
CA MET A 57 -3.24 3.52 -7.14
C MET A 57 -3.61 4.98 -6.91
N PRO A 58 -3.99 5.73 -7.96
CA PRO A 58 -4.49 7.09 -7.78
C PRO A 58 -5.68 7.13 -6.82
N VAL A 59 -5.71 8.14 -5.96
CA VAL A 59 -6.87 8.47 -5.13
C VAL A 59 -8.07 8.83 -6.01
N PHE A 60 -9.27 8.46 -5.56
CA PHE A 60 -10.52 8.86 -6.22
C PHE A 60 -10.81 10.34 -6.00
N ASP A 61 -11.53 10.92 -6.96
CA ASP A 61 -12.07 12.26 -6.78
C ASP A 61 -13.18 12.23 -5.72
N VAL A 62 -13.28 13.28 -4.90
CA VAL A 62 -14.29 13.39 -3.84
C VAL A 62 -15.64 13.79 -4.43
N LYS A 63 -16.21 12.90 -5.24
CA LYS A 63 -17.56 13.03 -5.83
C LYS A 63 -18.36 11.80 -5.49
N TYR A 64 -19.54 12.00 -4.89
CA TYR A 64 -20.49 10.92 -4.68
C TYR A 64 -21.19 10.62 -5.99
N LYS A 65 -21.07 9.38 -6.46
CA LYS A 65 -21.76 8.87 -7.66
C LYS A 65 -22.80 7.84 -7.26
N SER A 66 -23.91 7.82 -8.00
CA SER A 66 -24.88 6.73 -7.97
C SER A 66 -24.36 5.50 -8.73
N ALA A 67 -24.89 4.32 -8.41
CA ALA A 67 -24.46 3.06 -9.04
C ALA A 67 -24.73 2.98 -10.56
N ASN A 68 -25.56 3.88 -11.10
CA ASN A 68 -25.91 3.92 -12.53
C ASN A 68 -25.02 4.87 -13.33
N GLU A 69 -24.14 5.62 -12.67
CA GLU A 69 -23.21 6.51 -13.36
C GLU A 69 -22.06 5.71 -13.98
N PRO A 70 -21.60 6.11 -15.17
CA PRO A 70 -20.49 5.45 -15.83
C PRO A 70 -19.19 5.62 -15.04
N LEU A 71 -18.34 4.60 -15.11
CA LEU A 71 -17.00 4.66 -14.52
C LEU A 71 -16.15 5.72 -15.24
N GLU A 72 -15.50 6.56 -14.45
CA GLU A 72 -14.51 7.51 -14.88
C GLU A 72 -13.14 6.82 -15.08
N GLU A 73 -12.19 7.57 -15.63
CA GLU A 73 -10.86 7.07 -15.95
C GLU A 73 -10.15 6.42 -14.75
N ARG A 74 -10.20 7.05 -13.56
CA ARG A 74 -9.57 6.53 -12.35
C ARG A 74 -10.18 5.20 -11.90
N GLU A 75 -11.50 5.08 -11.94
CA GLU A 75 -12.20 3.83 -11.59
C GLU A 75 -11.87 2.72 -12.60
N MET A 76 -11.81 3.05 -13.88
CA MET A 76 -11.38 2.13 -14.92
C MET A 76 -9.93 1.67 -14.73
N MET A 77 -9.03 2.52 -14.23
CA MET A 77 -7.67 2.09 -13.86
C MET A 77 -7.70 1.06 -12.73
N TRP A 78 -8.47 1.30 -11.67
CA TRP A 78 -8.62 0.34 -10.57
C TRP A 78 -9.18 -1.00 -11.02
N VAL A 79 -10.25 -0.99 -11.83
CA VAL A 79 -10.84 -2.22 -12.39
C VAL A 79 -9.79 -3.00 -13.17
N LYS A 80 -9.09 -2.36 -14.12
CA LYS A 80 -8.07 -3.03 -14.94
C LYS A 80 -6.91 -3.59 -14.11
N THR A 81 -6.49 -2.90 -13.06
CA THR A 81 -5.40 -3.36 -12.20
C THR A 81 -5.82 -4.54 -11.33
N ILE A 82 -7.04 -4.51 -10.79
CA ILE A 82 -7.59 -5.64 -10.04
C ILE A 82 -7.76 -6.85 -10.97
N ASP A 83 -8.32 -6.64 -12.15
CA ASP A 83 -8.51 -7.68 -13.17
C ASP A 83 -7.19 -8.33 -13.55
N LYS A 84 -6.17 -7.51 -13.87
CA LYS A 84 -4.80 -8.01 -14.10
C LYS A 84 -4.28 -8.84 -12.92
N LEU A 85 -4.46 -8.37 -11.70
CA LEU A 85 -4.01 -9.13 -10.52
C LEU A 85 -4.81 -10.43 -10.35
N LEU A 86 -6.11 -10.47 -10.67
CA LEU A 86 -6.93 -11.68 -10.57
C LEU A 86 -6.64 -12.71 -11.69
N GLU A 87 -6.16 -12.27 -12.85
CA GLU A 87 -5.82 -13.15 -13.97
C GLU A 87 -4.38 -13.66 -13.90
N ASP A 88 -3.43 -12.81 -13.51
CA ASP A 88 -1.99 -13.09 -13.52
C ASP A 88 -1.52 -13.80 -12.23
N GLU A 89 -1.47 -15.14 -12.26
CA GLU A 89 -1.11 -15.97 -11.09
C GLU A 89 0.32 -15.72 -10.60
N ASP A 90 1.27 -15.55 -11.51
CA ASP A 90 2.66 -15.27 -11.18
C ASP A 90 2.79 -13.93 -10.47
N LEU A 91 2.08 -12.90 -10.95
CA LEU A 91 2.03 -11.59 -10.30
C LEU A 91 1.39 -11.67 -8.91
N ARG A 92 0.31 -12.42 -8.73
CA ARG A 92 -0.28 -12.64 -7.39
C ARG A 92 0.69 -13.32 -6.45
N LYS A 93 1.35 -14.38 -6.91
CA LYS A 93 2.30 -15.13 -6.09
C LYS A 93 3.49 -14.25 -5.71
N HIS A 94 4.02 -13.50 -6.67
CA HIS A 94 5.08 -12.52 -6.44
C HIS A 94 4.70 -11.53 -5.33
N TYR A 95 3.53 -10.89 -5.45
CA TYR A 95 3.09 -9.92 -4.44
C TYR A 95 2.68 -10.56 -3.12
N SER A 96 2.25 -11.82 -3.10
CA SER A 96 2.02 -12.57 -1.87
C SER A 96 3.32 -12.80 -1.10
N GLU A 97 4.39 -13.18 -1.80
CA GLU A 97 5.73 -13.38 -1.23
C GLU A 97 6.33 -12.05 -0.75
N LYS A 98 6.25 -11.00 -1.58
CA LYS A 98 6.68 -9.64 -1.21
C LYS A 98 5.92 -9.10 -0.01
N ALA A 99 4.62 -9.35 0.07
CA ALA A 99 3.81 -8.92 1.19
C ALA A 99 4.30 -9.53 2.51
N LYS A 100 4.54 -10.84 2.55
CA LYS A 100 5.12 -11.50 3.72
C LYS A 100 6.50 -10.96 4.08
N GLN A 101 7.36 -10.76 3.09
CA GLN A 101 8.69 -10.17 3.31
C GLN A 101 8.61 -8.80 3.98
N ARG A 102 7.71 -7.93 3.49
CA ARG A 102 7.57 -6.58 4.05
C ARG A 102 6.95 -6.58 5.44
N ALA A 103 6.01 -7.48 5.71
CA ALA A 103 5.42 -7.62 7.05
C ALA A 103 6.48 -7.94 8.12
N GLU A 104 7.55 -8.67 7.76
CA GLU A 104 8.66 -8.95 8.67
C GLU A 104 9.40 -7.70 9.14
N ASP A 105 9.32 -6.56 8.45
CA ASP A 105 9.92 -5.29 8.88
C ASP A 105 9.19 -4.65 10.06
N PHE A 106 7.93 -5.03 10.26
CA PHE A 106 7.07 -4.51 11.34
C PHE A 106 6.99 -5.46 12.54
N ARG A 107 7.83 -6.49 12.57
CA ARG A 107 7.93 -7.41 13.68
C ARG A 107 8.38 -6.73 14.97
N ILE A 108 7.80 -7.16 16.08
CA ILE A 108 8.08 -6.58 17.40
C ILE A 108 9.58 -6.56 17.71
N GLU A 109 10.32 -7.61 17.33
CA GLU A 109 11.75 -7.70 17.60
C GLU A 109 12.54 -6.59 16.88
N LYS A 110 12.22 -6.31 15.61
CA LYS A 110 12.85 -5.21 14.85
C LYS A 110 12.41 -3.84 15.37
N ILE A 111 11.12 -3.67 15.64
CA ILE A 111 10.57 -2.38 16.10
C ILE A 111 11.14 -2.00 17.47
N VAL A 112 11.32 -2.97 18.38
CA VAL A 112 11.96 -2.74 19.69
C VAL A 112 13.42 -2.27 19.53
N GLU A 113 14.16 -2.83 18.57
CA GLU A 113 15.52 -2.37 18.26
C GLU A 113 15.55 -0.91 17.79
N GLU A 114 14.62 -0.51 16.91
CA GLU A 114 14.50 0.88 16.45
C GLU A 114 14.14 1.84 17.61
N TRP A 115 13.22 1.45 18.48
CA TRP A 115 12.91 2.23 19.68
C TRP A 115 14.12 2.40 20.60
N ASN A 116 14.89 1.32 20.82
CA ASN A 116 16.10 1.39 21.63
C ASN A 116 17.13 2.36 21.04
N LYS A 117 17.34 2.35 19.72
CA LYS A 117 18.24 3.32 19.04
C LYS A 117 17.78 4.76 19.29
N CYS A 118 16.49 5.05 19.09
CA CYS A 118 15.94 6.39 19.34
C CYS A 118 16.11 6.83 20.80
N LEU A 119 15.81 5.96 21.76
CA LEU A 119 15.91 6.26 23.19
C LEU A 119 17.35 6.46 23.66
N LEU A 120 18.31 5.74 23.08
CA LEU A 120 19.74 5.91 23.38
C LEU A 120 20.28 7.21 22.78
N ASN A 121 19.89 7.57 21.56
CA ASN A 121 20.32 8.81 20.90
C ASN A 121 19.79 10.08 21.60
N LEU A 122 18.67 9.99 22.34
CA LEU A 122 18.13 11.10 23.13
C LEU A 122 18.88 11.34 24.46
N LYS A 123 19.76 10.42 24.88
CA LYS A 123 20.53 10.51 26.12
C LYS A 123 21.95 11.08 25.93
N THR A 124 22.32 11.37 24.70
CA THR A 124 23.57 12.04 24.28
C THR A 124 23.26 13.45 23.81
#